data_AF-A0A7S2M5F7-F1
#
_entry.id   AF-A0A7S2M5F7-F1
#
_cell.length_a   1.000
_cell.length_b   1.000
_cell.length_c   1.000
_cell.angle_alpha   90.00
_cell.angle_beta   90.00
_cell.angle_gamma   90.00
#
_symmetry.space_group_name_H-M   'P 1'
#
loop_
_entity.id
_entity.type
_entity.pdbx_description
1 polymer ?
#
loop_
_entity_poly.entity_id
_entity_poly.type
_entity_poly.pdbx_seq_one_letter_code
_entity_poly.pdbx_strand_id
1 'polypeptide(L)'
;RQWKPSAGGAASSAAQASGVEEASTAEQRPAKSKARTVGHLRGMDAAPNSDDEVVEGQRPYKKKQSQLDFFFRKFEYRKAIEFIVLPSTEPRLGLAGVDELLRRGALAGAMSELGEDLCLAALRWLLNVFGLGDSLQQQLFMEALHTLLDHNRCLQPPSTPALIDALERLENKVNQELKVQEVLMETSGMLRSVTTL
;
A
#
# COMPACT_ATOMS: atom_id res chain seq x y z
N ARG A 1 -4.87 20.70 54.14
CA ARG A 1 -4.46 22.10 54.45
C ARG A 1 -4.72 22.93 53.19
N GLN A 2 -5.48 24.01 53.26
CA GLN A 2 -5.80 24.88 52.11
C GLN A 2 -4.97 26.17 52.18
N TRP A 3 -4.62 26.78 51.04
CA TRP A 3 -4.27 28.21 51.00
C TRP A 3 -4.50 28.89 49.63
N LYS A 4 -5.16 30.05 49.70
CA LYS A 4 -5.51 31.14 48.75
C LYS A 4 -6.01 32.32 49.65
N PRO A 5 -6.23 33.59 49.22
CA PRO A 5 -6.08 34.26 47.91
C PRO A 5 -4.62 34.75 47.68
N SER A 6 -4.21 35.86 47.03
CA SER A 6 -4.81 37.04 46.33
C SER A 6 -3.87 37.50 45.17
N ALA A 7 -4.18 38.40 44.22
CA ALA A 7 -5.21 39.43 43.96
C ALA A 7 -4.94 40.87 44.50
N GLY A 8 -4.68 41.84 43.59
CA GLY A 8 -4.74 43.30 43.85
C GLY A 8 -3.87 44.21 42.94
N GLY A 9 -4.45 45.29 42.37
CA GLY A 9 -3.76 46.44 41.73
C GLY A 9 -3.26 46.25 40.28
N ALA A 10 -3.58 47.00 39.21
CA ALA A 10 -4.39 48.22 38.89
C ALA A 10 -3.63 49.56 38.62
N ALA A 11 -4.18 50.38 37.71
CA ALA A 11 -3.70 51.69 37.15
C ALA A 11 -2.49 51.60 36.18
N SER A 12 -2.58 51.98 34.89
CA SER A 12 -2.70 53.30 34.20
C SER A 12 -1.32 53.95 33.91
N SER A 13 -1.09 54.84 32.92
CA SER A 13 -1.96 55.58 31.97
C SER A 13 -1.18 55.84 30.64
N ALA A 14 -1.79 55.84 29.45
CA ALA A 14 -2.38 56.98 28.69
C ALA A 14 -1.43 57.69 27.68
N ALA A 15 -2.06 58.44 26.74
CA ALA A 15 -1.50 59.25 25.63
C ALA A 15 -0.85 58.48 24.44
N GLN A 16 -0.82 59.02 23.20
CA GLN A 16 -1.85 59.65 22.33
C GLN A 16 -1.23 59.96 20.94
N ALA A 17 -2.08 60.26 19.94
CA ALA A 17 -1.75 60.90 18.64
C ALA A 17 -0.88 60.10 17.62
N SER A 18 -0.93 60.35 16.30
CA SER A 18 -2.00 60.90 15.42
C SER A 18 -1.61 60.79 13.94
N GLY A 19 -2.57 60.48 13.05
CA GLY A 19 -2.40 60.57 11.58
C GLY A 19 -1.62 59.42 10.93
N VAL A 20 -1.61 59.26 9.60
CA VAL A 20 -2.29 60.01 8.51
C VAL A 20 -2.80 58.98 7.47
N GLU A 21 -3.82 59.33 6.69
CA GLU A 21 -4.27 58.52 5.54
C GLU A 21 -3.24 58.52 4.40
N GLU A 22 -3.00 57.39 3.76
CA GLU A 22 -2.49 57.38 2.38
C GLU A 22 -3.06 56.19 1.59
N ALA A 23 -3.54 56.44 0.37
CA ALA A 23 -4.33 55.48 -0.39
C ALA A 23 -3.45 54.52 -1.20
N SER A 24 -3.66 53.21 -1.03
CA SER A 24 -3.04 52.16 -1.86
C SER A 24 -4.06 51.56 -2.82
N THR A 25 -4.16 52.16 -4.02
CA THR A 25 -5.01 51.66 -5.11
C THR A 25 -4.53 50.27 -5.56
N ALA A 26 -5.35 49.23 -5.33
CA ALA A 26 -4.96 47.85 -5.57
C ALA A 26 -4.94 47.51 -7.09
N GLU A 27 -3.77 47.62 -7.73
CA GLU A 27 -3.55 47.14 -9.09
C GLU A 27 -3.78 45.63 -9.22
N GLN A 28 -4.96 45.24 -9.72
CA GLN A 28 -5.25 43.86 -10.09
C GLN A 28 -4.45 43.46 -11.33
N ARG A 29 -3.22 42.97 -11.12
CA ARG A 29 -2.37 42.41 -12.19
C ARG A 29 -3.08 41.22 -12.84
N PRO A 30 -3.41 41.25 -14.15
CA PRO A 30 -4.09 40.14 -14.80
C PRO A 30 -3.17 38.91 -14.81
N ALA A 31 -3.68 37.80 -14.26
CA ALA A 31 -2.95 36.54 -14.20
C ALA A 31 -2.73 35.98 -15.62
N LYS A 32 -1.51 36.14 -16.15
CA LYS A 32 -1.13 35.63 -17.48
C LYS A 32 -1.23 34.11 -17.50
N SER A 33 -2.34 33.59 -18.01
CA SER A 33 -2.58 32.16 -18.22
C SER A 33 -1.53 31.62 -19.19
N LYS A 34 -0.61 30.77 -18.67
CA LYS A 34 0.39 30.10 -19.49
C LYS A 34 -0.29 29.02 -20.33
N ALA A 35 -0.85 29.41 -21.47
CA ALA A 35 -1.25 28.49 -22.51
C ALA A 35 -0.08 27.56 -22.83
N ARG A 36 -0.24 26.26 -22.58
CA ARG A 36 0.82 25.28 -22.85
C ARG A 36 0.86 25.07 -24.35
N THR A 37 1.85 25.66 -25.02
CA THR A 37 2.11 25.42 -26.44
C THR A 37 2.21 23.93 -26.69
N VAL A 38 1.22 23.37 -27.38
CA VAL A 38 1.27 21.98 -27.81
C VAL A 38 2.33 21.91 -28.91
N GLY A 39 3.35 21.08 -28.70
CA GLY A 39 4.45 20.95 -29.66
C GLY A 39 3.97 20.43 -31.01
N HIS A 40 4.66 20.80 -32.09
CA HIS A 40 4.41 20.29 -33.44
C HIS A 40 4.65 18.76 -33.53
N LEU A 41 3.65 17.97 -33.14
CA LEU A 41 3.54 16.57 -33.50
C LEU A 41 3.02 16.51 -34.94
N ARG A 42 3.83 15.99 -35.86
CA ARG A 42 3.45 15.84 -37.27
C ARG A 42 2.15 15.04 -37.39
N GLY A 43 1.22 15.51 -38.21
CA GLY A 43 -0.03 14.83 -38.52
C GLY A 43 -1.23 15.22 -37.65
N MET A 44 -1.08 16.11 -36.66
CA MET A 44 -2.22 16.52 -35.83
C MET A 44 -3.26 17.38 -36.59
N ASP A 45 -2.86 17.98 -37.71
CA ASP A 45 -3.69 18.80 -38.60
C ASP A 45 -4.14 18.05 -39.87
N ALA A 46 -3.87 16.74 -39.97
CA ALA A 46 -4.33 15.91 -41.08
C ALA A 46 -5.81 15.55 -40.86
N ALA A 47 -6.65 15.85 -41.85
CA ALA A 47 -8.03 15.36 -41.87
C ALA A 47 -8.02 13.82 -42.08
N PRO A 48 -8.90 13.06 -41.40
CA PRO A 48 -9.10 11.65 -41.70
C PRO A 48 -9.66 11.48 -43.12
N ASN A 49 -9.34 10.36 -43.77
CA ASN A 49 -9.95 9.97 -45.03
C ASN A 49 -11.41 9.51 -44.81
N SER A 50 -12.18 9.42 -45.89
CA SER A 50 -13.57 8.94 -45.87
C SER A 50 -13.73 7.51 -45.32
N ASP A 51 -12.66 6.73 -45.37
CA ASP A 51 -12.65 5.29 -45.10
C ASP A 51 -11.96 4.97 -43.76
N ASP A 52 -11.49 5.99 -43.01
CA ASP A 52 -10.88 5.83 -41.69
C ASP A 52 -11.96 5.66 -40.61
N GLU A 53 -11.88 4.60 -39.80
CA GLU A 53 -12.76 4.43 -38.63
C GLU A 53 -12.36 5.43 -37.53
N VAL A 54 -13.01 6.60 -37.53
CA VAL A 54 -12.80 7.67 -36.53
C VAL A 54 -13.41 7.26 -35.20
N VAL A 55 -12.66 6.47 -34.43
CA VAL A 55 -12.96 6.19 -33.01
C VAL A 55 -12.98 7.52 -32.25
N GLU A 56 -14.15 7.93 -31.75
CA GLU A 56 -14.29 9.19 -31.02
C GLU A 56 -13.30 9.26 -29.85
N GLY A 57 -12.43 10.26 -29.90
CA GLY A 57 -11.29 10.42 -29.01
C GLY A 57 -11.65 10.86 -27.58
N GLN A 58 -12.48 10.08 -26.88
CA GLN A 58 -12.48 10.06 -25.41
C GLN A 58 -11.08 9.65 -24.95
N ARG A 59 -10.19 10.65 -24.80
CA ARG A 59 -8.81 10.47 -24.34
C ARG A 59 -8.85 9.57 -23.10
N PRO A 60 -8.30 8.35 -23.15
CA PRO A 60 -8.52 7.36 -22.10
C PRO A 60 -8.08 7.98 -20.78
N TYR A 61 -9.04 8.17 -19.88
CA TYR A 61 -8.86 8.92 -18.65
C TYR A 61 -7.66 8.33 -17.94
N LYS A 62 -6.57 9.10 -17.80
CA LYS A 62 -5.25 8.56 -17.44
C LYS A 62 -5.37 7.79 -16.12
N LYS A 63 -5.52 6.47 -16.22
CA LYS A 63 -5.67 5.59 -15.06
C LYS A 63 -4.49 5.88 -14.15
N LYS A 64 -4.76 6.30 -12.91
CA LYS A 64 -3.71 6.56 -11.93
C LYS A 64 -2.91 5.27 -11.82
N GLN A 65 -1.70 5.27 -12.37
CA GLN A 65 -0.83 4.11 -12.35
C GLN A 65 -0.64 3.69 -10.90
N SER A 66 -0.76 2.40 -10.59
CA SER A 66 -0.57 1.94 -9.22
C SER A 66 0.85 2.29 -8.78
N GLN A 67 1.01 2.69 -7.53
CA GLN A 67 2.34 2.95 -6.96
C GLN A 67 3.21 1.68 -7.03
N LEU A 68 2.57 0.51 -6.95
CA LEU A 68 3.17 -0.80 -7.19
C LEU A 68 3.67 -0.96 -8.64
N ASP A 69 2.85 -0.64 -9.66
CA ASP A 69 3.28 -0.64 -11.07
C ASP A 69 4.46 0.31 -11.30
N PHE A 70 4.51 1.44 -10.59
CA PHE A 70 5.60 2.41 -10.70
C PHE A 70 6.92 1.80 -10.21
N PHE A 71 6.93 1.16 -9.04
CA PHE A 71 8.11 0.45 -8.56
C PHE A 71 8.52 -0.68 -9.50
N PHE A 72 7.59 -1.46 -10.03
CA PHE A 72 7.89 -2.53 -11.00
C PHE A 72 8.42 -2.04 -12.34
N ARG A 73 8.00 -0.86 -12.83
CA ARG A 73 8.60 -0.22 -14.03
C ARG A 73 9.95 0.44 -13.74
N LYS A 74 10.33 0.60 -12.47
CA LYS A 74 11.62 1.15 -12.03
C LYS A 74 12.56 0.09 -11.45
N PHE A 75 12.16 -1.18 -11.42
CA PHE A 75 12.89 -2.30 -10.80
C PHE A 75 13.16 -2.09 -9.29
N GLU A 76 12.36 -1.24 -8.62
CA GLU A 76 12.52 -0.89 -7.20
C GLU A 76 11.82 -1.91 -6.29
N TYR A 77 12.17 -3.20 -6.43
CA TYR A 77 11.48 -4.32 -5.79
C TYR A 77 11.44 -4.23 -4.25
N ARG A 78 12.51 -3.70 -3.63
CA ARG A 78 12.58 -3.37 -2.19
C ARG A 78 11.40 -2.48 -1.74
N LYS A 79 11.10 -1.43 -2.52
CA LYS A 79 9.98 -0.49 -2.27
C LYS A 79 8.61 -1.08 -2.63
N ALA A 80 8.56 -2.00 -3.59
CA ALA A 80 7.34 -2.76 -3.86
C ALA A 80 6.93 -3.58 -2.63
N ILE A 81 7.87 -4.29 -1.99
CA ILE A 81 7.60 -5.00 -0.72
C ILE A 81 7.21 -4.02 0.40
N GLU A 82 7.93 -2.91 0.58
CA GLU A 82 7.58 -1.88 1.58
C GLU A 82 6.15 -1.35 1.42
N PHE A 83 5.67 -1.19 0.18
CA PHE A 83 4.30 -0.78 -0.13
C PHE A 83 3.28 -1.91 0.06
N ILE A 84 3.63 -3.15 -0.28
CA ILE A 84 2.77 -4.34 -0.11
C ILE A 84 2.41 -4.53 1.37
N VAL A 85 3.38 -4.38 2.28
CA VAL A 85 3.20 -4.66 3.72
C VAL A 85 2.59 -3.51 4.52
N LEU A 86 2.21 -2.39 3.87
CA LEU A 86 1.48 -1.31 4.54
C LEU A 86 0.08 -1.78 4.96
N PRO A 87 -0.39 -1.49 6.19
CA PRO A 87 -1.75 -1.83 6.64
C PRO A 87 -2.89 -1.23 5.79
N SER A 88 -2.60 -0.22 4.98
CA SER A 88 -3.54 0.41 4.04
C SER A 88 -3.62 -0.28 2.67
N THR A 89 -2.75 -1.25 2.38
CA THR A 89 -2.70 -1.93 1.08
C THR A 89 -3.67 -3.10 1.06
N GLU A 90 -4.51 -3.18 0.01
CA GLU A 90 -5.47 -4.28 -0.15
C GLU A 90 -4.73 -5.63 -0.25
N PRO A 91 -5.13 -6.68 0.51
CA PRO A 91 -4.56 -8.03 0.42
C PRO A 91 -4.36 -8.55 -1.01
N ARG A 92 -5.35 -8.36 -1.90
CA ARG A 92 -5.31 -8.84 -3.28
C ARG A 92 -4.29 -8.08 -4.14
N LEU A 93 -4.16 -6.77 -3.93
CA LEU A 93 -3.11 -5.96 -4.57
C LEU A 93 -1.72 -6.36 -4.06
N GLY A 94 -1.61 -6.70 -2.77
CA GLY A 94 -0.39 -7.25 -2.18
C GLY A 94 0.04 -8.57 -2.84
N LEU A 95 -0.87 -9.54 -2.94
CA LEU A 95 -0.63 -10.84 -3.56
C LEU A 95 -0.34 -10.72 -5.07
N ALA A 96 -1.01 -9.82 -5.79
CA ALA A 96 -0.66 -9.51 -7.18
C ALA A 96 0.77 -8.93 -7.33
N GLY A 97 1.26 -8.23 -6.30
CA GLY A 97 2.65 -7.81 -6.21
C GLY A 97 3.63 -8.97 -5.99
N VAL A 98 3.27 -9.95 -5.16
CA VAL A 98 4.05 -11.17 -4.96
C VAL A 98 4.12 -12.00 -6.25
N ASP A 99 3.02 -12.16 -6.96
CA ASP A 99 2.97 -12.82 -8.28
C ASP A 99 3.88 -12.13 -9.32
N GLU A 100 3.81 -10.80 -9.44
CA GLU A 100 4.69 -10.05 -10.35
C GLU A 100 6.18 -10.14 -9.93
N LEU A 101 6.50 -10.29 -8.64
CA LEU A 101 7.86 -10.56 -8.16
C LEU A 101 8.33 -11.99 -8.47
N LEU A 102 7.46 -12.99 -8.32
CA LEU A 102 7.73 -14.39 -8.65
C LEU A 102 7.95 -14.57 -10.16
N ARG A 103 7.05 -14.04 -11.00
CA ARG A 103 7.17 -14.08 -12.47
C ARG A 103 8.40 -13.35 -13.02
N ARG A 104 9.09 -12.55 -12.19
CA ARG A 104 10.36 -11.88 -12.50
C ARG A 104 11.60 -12.54 -11.89
N GLY A 105 11.44 -13.61 -11.10
CA GLY A 105 12.52 -14.20 -10.31
C GLY A 105 13.09 -13.26 -9.23
N ALA A 106 12.32 -12.24 -8.83
CA ALA A 106 12.76 -11.14 -8.00
C ALA A 106 12.34 -11.25 -6.52
N LEU A 107 11.42 -12.16 -6.18
CA LEU A 107 10.85 -12.27 -4.83
C LEU A 107 11.93 -12.47 -3.75
N ALA A 108 12.85 -13.42 -3.94
CA ALA A 108 13.93 -13.72 -2.99
C ALA A 108 14.79 -12.48 -2.67
N GLY A 109 15.35 -11.83 -3.70
CA GLY A 109 16.15 -10.61 -3.51
C GLY A 109 15.36 -9.38 -3.06
N ALA A 110 14.03 -9.39 -3.20
CA ALA A 110 13.16 -8.35 -2.66
C ALA A 110 12.77 -8.60 -1.18
N MET A 111 12.80 -9.85 -0.73
CA MET A 111 12.39 -10.25 0.61
C MET A 111 13.57 -10.67 1.51
N SER A 112 14.79 -10.74 0.99
CA SER A 112 16.02 -10.98 1.76
C SER A 112 16.49 -9.76 2.55
N GLU A 113 17.20 -10.03 3.65
CA GLU A 113 17.94 -9.04 4.47
C GLU A 113 17.06 -7.85 4.93
N LEU A 114 15.83 -8.13 5.36
CA LEU A 114 14.92 -7.13 5.92
C LEU A 114 15.41 -6.65 7.29
N GLY A 115 15.26 -5.35 7.54
CA GLY A 115 15.26 -4.82 8.91
C GLY A 115 14.10 -5.40 9.72
N GLU A 116 14.29 -5.50 11.04
CA GLU A 116 13.35 -6.19 11.95
C GLU A 116 11.91 -5.65 11.85
N ASP A 117 11.74 -4.33 11.83
CA ASP A 117 10.44 -3.66 11.65
C ASP A 117 9.72 -4.07 10.36
N LEU A 118 10.48 -4.28 9.28
CA LEU A 118 9.94 -4.65 7.97
C LEU A 118 9.61 -6.15 7.90
N CYS A 119 10.38 -7.00 8.58
CA CYS A 119 10.00 -8.39 8.85
C CYS A 119 8.70 -8.47 9.67
N LEU A 120 8.57 -7.66 10.72
CA LEU A 120 7.35 -7.59 11.54
C LEU A 120 6.14 -7.07 10.75
N ALA A 121 6.33 -6.08 9.88
CA ALA A 121 5.30 -5.61 8.95
C ALA A 121 4.90 -6.71 7.95
N ALA A 122 5.87 -7.43 7.37
CA ALA A 122 5.63 -8.54 6.47
C ALA A 122 4.86 -9.69 7.14
N LEU A 123 5.24 -10.10 8.35
CA LEU A 123 4.51 -11.12 9.12
C LEU A 123 3.08 -10.67 9.45
N ARG A 124 2.86 -9.40 9.81
CA ARG A 124 1.52 -8.85 10.06
C ARG A 124 0.65 -8.79 8.80
N TRP A 125 1.26 -8.48 7.64
CA TRP A 125 0.59 -8.55 6.35
C TRP A 125 0.26 -10.01 5.97
N LEU A 126 1.21 -10.94 6.13
CA LEU A 126 1.00 -12.38 5.92
C LEU A 126 -0.13 -12.94 6.81
N LEU A 127 -0.17 -12.57 8.09
CA LEU A 127 -1.27 -12.90 9.02
C LEU A 127 -2.64 -12.37 8.56
N ASN A 128 -2.67 -11.22 7.88
CA ASN A 128 -3.89 -10.62 7.34
C ASN A 128 -4.37 -11.31 6.04
N VAL A 129 -3.45 -11.77 5.18
CA VAL A 129 -3.81 -12.50 3.96
C VAL A 129 -4.03 -14.01 4.16
N PHE A 130 -3.54 -14.59 5.28
CA PHE A 130 -3.78 -15.99 5.62
C PHE A 130 -5.27 -16.32 5.67
N GLY A 131 -5.69 -17.27 4.83
CA GLY A 131 -7.08 -17.73 4.70
C GLY A 131 -7.93 -16.91 3.73
N LEU A 132 -7.34 -15.92 3.03
CA LEU A 132 -8.03 -15.18 1.97
C LEU A 132 -7.74 -15.80 0.59
N GLY A 133 -8.79 -15.96 -0.21
CA GLY A 133 -8.69 -16.22 -1.64
C GLY A 133 -8.94 -17.67 -2.06
N ASP A 134 -8.37 -18.00 -3.21
CA ASP A 134 -8.38 -19.31 -3.85
C ASP A 134 -7.02 -20.03 -3.64
N SER A 135 -6.88 -21.24 -4.18
CA SER A 135 -5.64 -22.03 -4.10
C SER A 135 -4.42 -21.30 -4.68
N LEU A 136 -4.59 -20.40 -5.67
CA LEU A 136 -3.50 -19.61 -6.22
C LEU A 136 -3.06 -18.52 -5.24
N GLN A 137 -4.01 -17.81 -4.62
CA GLN A 137 -3.73 -16.82 -3.57
C GLN A 137 -3.08 -17.47 -2.33
N GLN A 138 -3.50 -18.69 -1.97
CA GLN A 138 -2.85 -19.50 -0.93
C GLN A 138 -1.41 -19.87 -1.32
N GLN A 139 -1.15 -20.30 -2.57
CA GLN A 139 0.21 -20.59 -3.03
C GLN A 139 1.10 -19.34 -2.96
N LEU A 140 0.64 -18.19 -3.48
CA LEU A 140 1.38 -16.92 -3.42
C LEU A 140 1.70 -16.50 -1.98
N PHE A 141 0.78 -16.73 -1.04
CA PHE A 141 1.02 -16.54 0.39
C PHE A 141 2.13 -17.47 0.92
N MET A 142 2.11 -18.77 0.58
CA MET A 142 3.14 -19.72 1.02
C MET A 142 4.52 -19.39 0.45
N GLU A 143 4.62 -19.03 -0.83
CA GLU A 143 5.88 -18.61 -1.47
C GLU A 143 6.47 -17.38 -0.76
N ALA A 144 5.64 -16.37 -0.46
CA ALA A 144 6.06 -15.18 0.29
C ALA A 144 6.47 -15.50 1.74
N LEU A 145 5.78 -16.43 2.41
CA LEU A 145 6.11 -16.86 3.77
C LEU A 145 7.43 -17.62 3.82
N HIS A 146 7.62 -18.65 2.98
CA HIS A 146 8.88 -19.40 2.94
C HIS A 146 10.06 -18.47 2.59
N THR A 147 9.89 -17.63 1.55
CA THR A 147 10.92 -16.65 1.16
C THR A 147 11.27 -15.72 2.33
N LEU A 148 10.28 -15.23 3.09
CA LEU A 148 10.50 -14.39 4.26
C LEU A 148 11.27 -15.13 5.36
N LEU A 149 10.92 -16.37 5.67
CA LEU A 149 11.57 -17.16 6.73
C LEU A 149 13.01 -17.52 6.35
N ASP A 150 13.24 -18.01 5.14
CA ASP A 150 14.53 -18.54 4.68
C ASP A 150 15.62 -17.45 4.58
N HIS A 151 15.24 -16.24 4.14
CA HIS A 151 16.21 -15.19 3.78
C HIS A 151 16.44 -14.13 4.88
N ASN A 152 15.89 -14.32 6.09
CA ASN A 152 15.95 -13.31 7.16
C ASN A 152 16.41 -13.89 8.50
N ARG A 153 17.68 -13.64 8.84
CA ARG A 153 18.33 -14.10 10.09
C ARG A 153 17.63 -13.58 11.36
N CYS A 154 16.95 -12.44 11.30
CA CYS A 154 16.18 -11.90 12.43
C CYS A 154 14.93 -12.74 12.79
N LEU A 155 14.59 -13.76 12.00
CA LEU A 155 13.55 -14.75 12.29
C LEU A 155 14.13 -16.11 12.73
N GLN A 156 15.45 -16.27 12.79
CA GLN A 156 16.13 -17.55 13.02
C GLN A 156 17.27 -17.45 14.08
N PRO A 157 16.97 -17.47 15.39
CA PRO A 157 15.64 -17.38 16.00
C PRO A 157 15.13 -15.92 16.05
N PRO A 158 13.82 -15.69 16.29
CA PRO A 158 13.27 -14.35 16.49
C PRO A 158 13.79 -13.71 17.78
N SER A 159 14.50 -12.59 17.67
CA SER A 159 15.15 -11.91 18.80
C SER A 159 14.19 -11.13 19.72
N THR A 160 13.02 -10.71 19.22
CA THR A 160 12.14 -9.76 19.94
C THR A 160 10.72 -10.30 20.17
N PRO A 161 10.07 -9.92 21.28
CA PRO A 161 8.72 -10.41 21.61
C PRO A 161 7.66 -10.13 20.53
N ALA A 162 7.82 -9.06 19.75
CA ALA A 162 6.88 -8.70 18.69
C ALA A 162 6.98 -9.64 17.47
N LEU A 163 8.17 -10.15 17.16
CA LEU A 163 8.35 -11.18 16.14
C LEU A 163 7.88 -12.55 16.63
N ILE A 164 8.16 -12.89 17.91
CA ILE A 164 7.68 -14.12 18.55
C ILE A 164 6.15 -14.18 18.51
N ASP A 165 5.46 -13.16 19.02
CA ASP A 165 3.99 -13.04 18.98
C ASP A 165 3.42 -13.12 17.55
N ALA A 166 4.11 -12.56 16.55
CA ALA A 166 3.68 -12.66 15.16
C ALA A 166 3.84 -14.07 14.57
N LEU A 167 4.92 -14.79 14.92
CA LEU A 167 5.16 -16.16 14.48
C LEU A 167 4.25 -17.16 15.22
N GLU A 168 4.07 -17.02 16.53
CA GLU A 168 3.14 -17.85 17.32
C GLU A 168 1.70 -17.72 16.81
N ARG A 169 1.25 -16.52 16.45
CA ARG A 169 -0.07 -16.32 15.81
C ARG A 169 -0.19 -17.01 14.45
N LEU A 170 0.90 -17.08 13.70
CA LEU A 170 0.93 -17.70 12.38
C LEU A 170 0.91 -19.22 12.50
N GLU A 171 1.71 -19.78 13.41
CA GLU A 171 1.67 -21.19 13.79
C GLU A 171 0.27 -21.60 14.28
N ASN A 172 -0.35 -20.79 15.15
CA ASN A 172 -1.71 -21.03 15.61
C ASN A 172 -2.74 -21.02 14.46
N LYS A 173 -2.58 -20.17 13.44
CA LYS A 173 -3.41 -20.19 12.22
C LYS A 173 -3.17 -21.46 11.38
N VAL A 174 -1.93 -21.88 11.18
CA VAL A 174 -1.60 -23.14 10.49
C VAL A 174 -2.19 -24.35 11.22
N ASN A 175 -2.05 -24.40 12.55
CA ASN A 175 -2.61 -25.46 13.40
C ASN A 175 -4.14 -25.45 13.48
N GLN A 176 -4.82 -24.36 13.10
CA GLN A 176 -6.27 -24.32 12.90
C GLN A 176 -6.65 -24.86 11.52
N GLU A 177 -5.97 -24.42 10.47
CA GLU A 177 -6.18 -24.87 9.09
C GLU A 177 -5.99 -26.39 8.94
N LEU A 178 -4.94 -26.97 9.55
CA LEU A 178 -4.71 -28.42 9.54
C LEU A 178 -5.88 -29.22 10.12
N LYS A 179 -6.53 -28.71 11.18
CA LYS A 179 -7.71 -29.36 11.80
C LYS A 179 -8.97 -29.22 10.94
N VAL A 180 -9.09 -28.12 10.20
CA VAL A 180 -10.16 -27.98 9.20
C VAL A 180 -9.95 -28.98 8.06
N GLN A 181 -8.72 -29.18 7.60
CA GLN A 181 -8.38 -30.15 6.56
C GLN A 181 -8.63 -31.60 7.01
N GLU A 182 -8.32 -31.95 8.26
CA GLU A 182 -8.64 -33.25 8.88
C GLU A 182 -10.15 -33.57 8.79
N VAL A 183 -11.01 -32.66 9.28
CA VAL A 183 -12.47 -32.80 9.23
C VAL A 183 -13.01 -32.85 7.79
N LEU A 184 -12.40 -32.09 6.86
CA LEU A 184 -12.76 -32.13 5.44
C LEU A 184 -12.38 -33.47 4.77
N MET A 185 -11.28 -34.10 5.17
CA MET A 185 -10.88 -35.43 4.70
C MET A 185 -11.86 -36.52 5.16
N GLU A 186 -12.26 -36.51 6.44
CA GLU A 186 -13.31 -37.40 6.96
C GLU A 186 -14.63 -37.21 6.19
N THR A 187 -15.03 -35.95 5.99
CA THR A 187 -16.25 -35.59 5.25
C THR A 187 -16.19 -36.06 3.79
N SER A 188 -15.04 -35.97 3.13
CA SER A 188 -14.84 -36.52 1.79
C SER A 188 -14.99 -38.04 1.75
N GLY A 189 -14.50 -38.76 2.77
CA GLY A 189 -14.69 -40.20 2.91
C GLY A 189 -16.16 -40.61 3.06
N MET A 190 -16.92 -39.88 3.87
CA MET A 190 -18.37 -40.09 4.01
C MET A 190 -19.12 -39.84 2.69
N LEU A 191 -18.84 -38.73 2.01
CA LEU A 191 -19.48 -38.38 0.73
C LEU A 191 -19.17 -39.41 -0.38
N ARG A 192 -17.93 -39.91 -0.46
CA ARG A 192 -17.57 -40.99 -1.39
C ARG A 192 -18.39 -42.26 -1.14
N SER A 193 -18.52 -42.66 0.12
CA SER A 193 -19.27 -43.86 0.52
C SER A 193 -20.75 -43.84 0.13
N VAL A 194 -21.34 -42.64 0.00
CA VAL A 194 -22.73 -42.45 -0.47
C VAL A 194 -22.85 -42.35 -1.99
N THR A 195 -21.79 -41.90 -2.68
CA THR A 195 -21.81 -41.61 -4.13
C THR A 195 -21.26 -42.73 -5.01
N THR A 196 -20.76 -43.82 -4.42
CA THR A 196 -20.32 -45.04 -5.12
C THR A 196 -21.29 -46.22 -4.93
N LEU A 197 -22.60 -45.93 -4.84
CA LEU A 197 -23.71 -46.88 -4.80
C LEU A 197 -24.58 -46.72 -6.06
#